data_AF-A0A940B5W7-F1
#
_entry.id   AF-A0A940B5W7-F1
#
_cell.length_a   1.000
_cell.length_b   1.000
_cell.length_c   1.000
_cell.angle_alpha   90.00
_cell.angle_beta   90.00
_cell.angle_gamma   90.00
#
_symmetry.space_group_name_H-M   'P 1'
#
loop_
_entity.id
_entity.type
_entity.pdbx_description
1 polymer ?
#
loop_
_entity_poly.entity_id
_entity_poly.type
_entity_poly.pdbx_seq_one_letter_code
_entity_poly.pdbx_strand_id
1 'polypeptide(L)'
;MDILRLVEPDMHYADQIWDFRKEVLEMDADNDDRFAGCMSLEQSSTAQEWIRISELRKDPATCQETGVEVPSHMFLAVRESDDRVVGVIDLRHHIDHPILGTWGGHCGYSVRPSERGKGYAAEMLRLNIQKAKALGIERMLVTCDEGNTASEKTILRNGGVFEKTIEVDGATLKRFWIDTSKQ
;
A
#
# COMPACT_ATOMS: atom_id res chain seq x y z
N MET A 1 11.98 -14.95 10.77
CA MET A 1 11.39 -13.82 10.02
C MET A 1 10.77 -12.91 11.06
N ASP A 2 11.01 -11.61 11.00
CA ASP A 2 10.42 -10.70 11.98
C ASP A 2 8.89 -10.72 11.85
N ILE A 3 8.22 -10.54 12.98
CA ILE A 3 6.77 -10.48 13.03
C ILE A 3 6.37 -9.03 12.79
N LEU A 4 5.46 -8.83 11.84
CA LEU A 4 4.86 -7.53 11.56
C LEU A 4 3.40 -7.54 12.01
N ARG A 5 2.94 -6.38 12.45
CA ARG A 5 1.52 -6.07 12.61
C ARG A 5 1.16 -4.87 11.74
N LEU A 6 -0.04 -4.92 11.14
CA LEU A 6 -0.62 -3.76 10.47
C LEU A 6 -1.48 -2.99 11.46
N VAL A 7 -1.15 -1.72 11.66
CA VAL A 7 -1.91 -0.79 12.50
C VAL A 7 -2.31 0.44 11.74
N GLU A 8 -3.41 1.06 12.13
CA GLU A 8 -3.80 2.36 11.58
C GLU A 8 -2.78 3.44 12.00
N PRO A 9 -2.53 4.45 11.14
CA PRO A 9 -1.73 5.61 11.49
C PRO A 9 -2.27 6.31 12.74
N ASP A 10 -1.38 6.55 13.70
CA ASP A 10 -1.71 7.23 14.95
C ASP A 10 -0.54 8.13 15.38
N MET A 11 -0.82 9.12 16.23
CA MET A 11 0.16 10.07 16.72
C MET A 11 1.30 9.43 17.51
N HIS A 12 1.12 8.24 18.09
CA HIS A 12 2.21 7.44 18.67
C HIS A 12 3.35 7.17 17.69
N TYR A 13 3.08 7.07 16.39
CA TYR A 13 4.09 6.86 15.35
C TYR A 13 4.44 8.13 14.56
N ALA A 14 4.01 9.32 14.98
CA ALA A 14 4.15 10.55 14.20
C ALA A 14 5.60 10.81 13.75
N ASP A 15 6.57 10.67 14.66
CA ASP A 15 7.99 10.84 14.34
C ASP A 15 8.49 9.78 13.36
N GLN A 16 8.10 8.51 13.57
CA GLN A 16 8.51 7.41 12.69
C GLN A 16 7.92 7.52 11.27
N ILE A 17 6.67 7.99 11.15
CA ILE A 17 6.03 8.31 9.87
C ILE A 17 6.81 9.42 9.16
N TRP A 18 7.17 10.47 9.90
CA TRP A 18 7.88 11.60 9.32
C TRP A 18 9.30 11.24 8.90
N ASP A 19 9.99 10.43 9.69
CA ASP A 19 11.32 9.91 9.34
C ASP A 19 11.26 8.91 8.18
N PHE A 20 10.21 8.09 8.09
CA PHE A 20 9.94 7.27 6.90
C PHE A 20 9.84 8.14 5.65
N ARG A 21 9.02 9.21 5.71
CA ARG A 21 8.84 10.14 4.59
C ARG A 21 10.15 10.80 4.18
N LYS A 22 10.96 11.30 5.13
CA LYS A 22 12.28 11.89 4.84
C LYS A 22 13.19 10.89 4.14
N GLU A 23 13.26 9.66 4.67
CA GLU A 23 14.12 8.61 4.13
C GLU A 23 13.74 8.25 2.69
N VAL A 24 12.45 8.15 2.38
CA VAL A 24 11.96 7.94 1.01
C VAL A 24 12.34 9.10 0.09
N LEU A 25 12.15 10.35 0.53
CA LEU A 25 12.53 11.54 -0.26
C LEU A 25 14.03 11.61 -0.54
N GLU A 26 14.88 11.16 0.40
CA GLU A 26 16.33 11.15 0.24
C GLU A 26 16.82 9.98 -0.62
N MET A 27 16.34 8.76 -0.35
CA MET A 27 16.87 7.55 -0.98
C MET A 27 16.22 7.23 -2.33
N ASP A 28 15.02 7.75 -2.58
CA ASP A 28 14.25 7.54 -3.81
C ASP A 28 13.97 8.88 -4.52
N ALA A 29 14.91 9.83 -4.43
CA ALA A 29 14.76 11.18 -5.00
C ALA A 29 14.46 11.18 -6.51
N ASP A 30 14.95 10.18 -7.24
CA ASP A 30 14.81 10.04 -8.70
C ASP A 30 13.74 9.00 -9.12
N ASN A 31 12.92 8.53 -8.19
CA ASN A 31 11.86 7.57 -8.46
C ASN A 31 10.48 8.25 -8.35
N ASP A 32 9.76 8.36 -9.47
CA ASP A 32 8.43 8.98 -9.51
C ASP A 32 7.37 8.18 -8.72
N ASP A 33 7.60 6.88 -8.48
CA ASP A 33 6.70 5.99 -7.74
C ASP A 33 7.10 5.81 -6.26
N ARG A 34 8.02 6.64 -5.74
CA ARG A 34 8.59 6.51 -4.38
C ARG A 34 7.57 6.43 -3.24
N PHE A 35 6.37 6.99 -3.42
CA PHE A 35 5.28 6.99 -2.44
C PHE A 35 4.08 6.13 -2.85
N ALA A 36 4.28 5.12 -3.71
CA ALA A 36 3.23 4.18 -4.07
C ALA A 36 2.57 3.57 -2.81
N GLY A 37 1.24 3.66 -2.73
CA GLY A 37 0.48 3.19 -1.58
C GLY A 37 0.57 4.06 -0.32
N CYS A 38 1.22 5.23 -0.36
CA CYS A 38 1.33 6.13 0.81
C CYS A 38 0.32 7.30 0.79
N MET A 39 -0.61 7.31 -0.17
CA MET A 39 -1.58 8.39 -0.37
C MET A 39 -0.88 9.76 -0.47
N SER A 40 -1.37 10.77 0.24
CA SER A 40 -0.85 12.14 0.22
C SER A 40 0.39 12.36 1.09
N LEU A 41 1.11 11.31 1.51
CA LEU A 41 2.22 11.45 2.47
C LEU A 41 3.32 12.38 1.95
N GLU A 42 3.62 12.30 0.65
CA GLU A 42 4.60 13.19 0.03
C GLU A 42 4.17 14.67 0.08
N GLN A 43 2.89 14.96 -0.18
CA GLN A 43 2.38 16.34 -0.24
C GLN A 43 1.97 16.91 1.12
N SER A 44 1.81 16.06 2.14
CA SER A 44 1.44 16.48 3.49
C SER A 44 2.57 17.31 4.13
N SER A 45 2.19 18.31 4.92
CA SER A 45 3.12 19.20 5.63
C SER A 45 3.52 18.66 7.00
N THR A 46 2.72 17.77 7.58
CA THR A 46 3.00 17.11 8.88
C THR A 46 2.47 15.68 8.92
N ALA A 47 3.00 14.86 9.85
CA ALA A 47 2.44 13.54 10.12
C ALA A 47 0.99 13.62 10.62
N GLN A 48 0.66 14.62 11.45
CA GLN A 48 -0.70 14.85 11.96
C GLN A 48 -1.70 15.10 10.82
N GLU A 49 -1.32 15.90 9.82
CA GLU A 49 -2.15 16.15 8.65
C GLU A 49 -2.41 14.85 7.87
N TRP A 50 -1.36 14.06 7.63
CA TRP A 50 -1.49 12.79 6.91
C TRP A 50 -2.32 11.75 7.68
N ILE A 51 -2.17 11.67 9.01
CA ILE A 51 -3.00 10.83 9.88
C ILE A 51 -4.47 11.26 9.78
N ARG A 52 -4.76 12.57 9.85
CA ARG A 52 -6.12 13.10 9.70
C ARG A 52 -6.73 12.76 8.34
N ILE A 53 -5.95 12.87 7.26
CA ILE A 53 -6.39 12.48 5.91
C ILE A 53 -6.66 10.96 5.84
N SER A 54 -5.80 10.16 6.47
CA SER A 54 -5.97 8.71 6.56
C SER A 54 -7.27 8.33 7.28
N GLU A 55 -7.64 9.05 8.32
CA GLU A 55 -8.91 8.85 9.05
C GLU A 55 -10.12 9.15 8.16
N LEU A 56 -10.12 10.32 7.51
CA LEU A 56 -11.22 10.74 6.63
C LEU A 56 -11.40 9.82 5.41
N ARG A 57 -10.35 9.15 4.96
CA ARG A 57 -10.42 8.25 3.80
C ARG A 57 -11.14 6.94 4.07
N LYS A 58 -11.37 6.55 5.32
CA LYS A 58 -11.99 5.25 5.64
C LYS A 58 -13.48 5.19 5.34
N ASP A 59 -14.17 6.32 5.31
CA ASP A 59 -15.63 6.38 5.19
C ASP A 59 -16.05 7.01 3.84
N PRO A 60 -16.97 6.39 3.07
CA PRO A 60 -17.57 6.98 1.87
C PRO A 60 -18.14 8.40 2.08
N ALA A 61 -18.61 8.73 3.28
CA ALA A 61 -19.16 10.03 3.60
C ALA A 61 -18.10 11.14 3.72
N THR A 62 -16.84 10.78 4.01
CA THR A 62 -15.75 11.75 4.27
C THR A 62 -14.59 11.64 3.28
N CYS A 63 -14.46 10.54 2.53
CA CYS A 63 -13.29 10.34 1.65
C CYS A 63 -13.19 11.39 0.53
N GLN A 64 -14.35 11.89 0.07
CA GLN A 64 -14.43 12.95 -0.94
C GLN A 64 -13.81 14.28 -0.48
N GLU A 65 -13.81 14.56 0.84
CA GLU A 65 -13.13 15.73 1.40
C GLU A 65 -11.60 15.68 1.20
N THR A 66 -11.07 14.49 0.91
CA THR A 66 -9.65 14.25 0.65
C THR A 66 -9.33 14.11 -0.85
N GLY A 67 -10.30 14.43 -1.71
CA GLY A 67 -10.16 14.41 -3.16
C GLY A 67 -10.20 13.02 -3.79
N VAL A 68 -10.77 12.02 -3.12
CA VAL A 68 -10.93 10.66 -3.67
C VAL A 68 -12.37 10.15 -3.55
N GLU A 69 -12.79 9.35 -4.52
CA GLU A 69 -14.13 8.76 -4.56
C GLU A 69 -14.21 7.38 -3.89
N VAL A 70 -13.07 6.71 -3.75
CA VAL A 70 -12.99 5.35 -3.21
C VAL A 70 -12.40 5.37 -1.81
N PRO A 71 -13.14 4.88 -0.79
CA PRO A 71 -12.62 4.79 0.57
C PRO A 71 -11.47 3.78 0.67
N SER A 72 -10.55 4.04 1.58
CA SER A 72 -9.40 3.17 1.81
C SER A 72 -8.96 3.17 3.27
N HIS A 73 -8.52 2.02 3.76
CA HIS A 73 -7.73 1.95 4.98
C HIS A 73 -6.24 2.16 4.66
N MET A 74 -5.59 2.96 5.49
CA MET A 74 -4.14 3.10 5.49
C MET A 74 -3.57 2.30 6.67
N PHE A 75 -2.50 1.54 6.43
CA PHE A 75 -1.81 0.82 7.50
C PHE A 75 -0.32 1.12 7.53
N LEU A 76 0.20 1.27 8.75
CA LEU A 76 1.62 1.17 9.05
C LEU A 76 1.97 -0.30 9.29
N ALA A 77 3.06 -0.75 8.69
CA ALA A 77 3.68 -2.02 9.01
C ALA A 77 4.68 -1.81 10.14
N VAL A 78 4.34 -2.30 11.33
CA VAL A 78 5.17 -2.15 12.54
C VAL A 78 5.82 -3.48 12.86
N ARG A 79 7.15 -3.49 12.97
CA ARG A 79 7.92 -4.64 13.43
C ARG A 79 7.78 -4.78 14.94
N GLU A 80 7.39 -5.95 15.41
CA GLU A 80 7.05 -6.15 16.83
C GLU A 80 8.27 -6.14 17.75
N SER A 81 9.45 -6.52 17.27
CA SER A 81 10.65 -6.65 18.10
C SER A 81 11.19 -5.32 18.64
N ASP A 82 10.91 -4.21 17.95
CA ASP A 82 11.44 -2.89 18.26
C ASP A 82 10.45 -1.73 18.04
N ASP A 83 9.16 -2.05 17.84
CA ASP A 83 8.08 -1.10 17.56
C ASP A 83 8.38 -0.14 16.39
N ARG A 84 9.15 -0.62 15.39
CA ARG A 84 9.60 0.20 14.25
C ARG A 84 8.63 0.16 13.08
N VAL A 85 8.26 1.32 12.54
CA VAL A 85 7.55 1.44 11.25
C VAL A 85 8.51 1.09 10.12
N VAL A 86 8.28 -0.05 9.47
CA VAL A 86 9.10 -0.58 8.36
C VAL A 86 8.46 -0.42 6.99
N GLY A 87 7.21 0.05 6.91
CA GLY A 87 6.52 0.30 5.65
C GLY A 87 5.09 0.80 5.82
N VAL A 88 4.46 1.10 4.70
CA VAL A 88 3.09 1.62 4.58
C VAL A 88 2.36 0.85 3.49
N ILE A 89 1.09 0.48 3.70
CA ILE A 89 0.27 -0.27 2.73
C ILE A 89 -1.19 0.16 2.80
N ASP A 90 -1.82 0.44 1.65
CA ASP A 90 -3.24 0.81 1.58
C ASP A 90 -4.13 -0.36 1.16
N LEU A 91 -5.39 -0.25 1.54
CA LEU A 91 -6.46 -1.15 1.15
C LEU A 91 -7.68 -0.34 0.74
N ARG A 92 -7.90 -0.25 -0.57
CA ARG A 92 -9.08 0.39 -1.17
C ARG A 92 -10.25 -0.57 -1.07
N HIS A 93 -11.41 -0.05 -0.64
CA HIS A 93 -12.57 -0.87 -0.28
C HIS A 93 -13.23 -1.51 -1.51
N HIS A 94 -13.07 -0.88 -2.67
CA HIS A 94 -13.48 -1.41 -3.97
C HIS A 94 -12.61 -0.80 -5.09
N ILE A 95 -12.79 -1.25 -6.32
CA ILE A 95 -12.08 -0.76 -7.51
C ILE A 95 -13.02 -0.38 -8.64
N ASP A 96 -14.27 -0.06 -8.32
CA ASP A 96 -15.29 0.40 -9.28
C ASP A 96 -15.02 1.85 -9.71
N HIS A 97 -13.82 2.08 -10.22
CA HIS A 97 -13.27 3.36 -10.63
C HIS A 97 -12.38 3.14 -11.86
N PRO A 98 -12.43 3.98 -12.92
CA PRO A 98 -11.75 3.71 -14.19
C PRO A 98 -10.26 3.41 -14.04
N ILE A 99 -9.57 4.12 -13.15
CA ILE A 99 -8.14 3.95 -12.90
C ILE A 99 -7.88 2.73 -12.00
N LEU A 100 -8.64 2.56 -10.92
CA LEU A 100 -8.36 1.50 -9.94
C LEU A 100 -8.71 0.13 -10.49
N GLY A 101 -9.81 0.03 -11.24
CA GLY A 101 -10.23 -1.20 -11.92
C GLY A 101 -9.26 -1.62 -13.04
N THR A 102 -8.55 -0.65 -13.64
CA THR A 102 -7.65 -0.88 -14.77
C THR A 102 -6.21 -1.11 -14.36
N TRP A 103 -5.67 -0.35 -13.41
CA TRP A 103 -4.26 -0.52 -13.03
C TRP A 103 -3.93 -0.10 -11.60
N GLY A 104 -4.73 0.73 -10.94
CA GLY A 104 -4.45 1.12 -9.55
C GLY A 104 -4.61 -0.04 -8.55
N GLY A 105 -5.56 -0.94 -8.79
CA GLY A 105 -5.81 -2.10 -7.94
C GLY A 105 -6.37 -1.75 -6.56
N HIS A 106 -6.46 -2.77 -5.70
CA HIS A 106 -6.98 -2.63 -4.33
C HIS A 106 -5.91 -2.14 -3.35
N CYS A 107 -4.63 -2.19 -3.73
CA CYS A 107 -3.52 -1.98 -2.81
C CYS A 107 -2.27 -1.51 -3.56
N GLY A 108 -1.57 -0.56 -2.97
CA GLY A 108 -0.16 -0.26 -3.17
C GLY A 108 0.57 -0.28 -1.82
N TYR A 109 1.89 -0.37 -1.87
CA TYR A 109 2.71 -0.42 -0.67
C TYR A 109 4.11 0.15 -0.91
N SER A 110 4.71 0.63 0.17
CA SER A 110 6.09 1.10 0.20
C SER A 110 6.80 0.56 1.43
N VAL A 111 7.97 -0.04 1.23
CA VAL A 111 8.87 -0.49 2.31
C VAL A 111 9.90 0.60 2.55
N ARG A 112 10.17 0.89 3.84
CA ARG A 112 11.19 1.84 4.28
C ARG A 112 12.53 1.50 3.58
N PRO A 113 13.20 2.46 2.93
CA PRO A 113 14.40 2.18 2.13
C PRO A 113 15.46 1.31 2.83
N SER A 114 15.81 1.62 4.08
CA SER A 114 16.76 0.89 4.94
C SER A 114 16.29 -0.52 5.38
N GLU A 115 15.02 -0.85 5.13
CA GLU A 115 14.38 -2.11 5.52
C GLU A 115 14.03 -3.00 4.31
N ARG A 116 14.38 -2.57 3.09
CA ARG A 116 14.15 -3.34 1.86
C ARG A 116 14.97 -4.63 1.81
N GLY A 117 14.51 -5.59 1.02
CA GLY A 117 15.17 -6.89 0.86
C GLY A 117 14.98 -7.88 2.03
N LYS A 118 14.24 -7.48 3.09
CA LYS A 118 14.00 -8.33 4.29
C LYS A 118 12.69 -9.13 4.24
N GLY A 119 11.93 -9.03 3.15
CA GLY A 119 10.67 -9.74 2.95
C GLY A 119 9.42 -9.03 3.50
N TYR A 120 9.55 -7.80 4.01
CA TYR A 120 8.43 -7.07 4.61
C TYR A 120 7.29 -6.76 3.64
N ALA A 121 7.57 -6.45 2.37
CA ALA A 121 6.51 -6.25 1.36
C ALA A 121 5.58 -7.47 1.24
N ALA A 122 6.16 -8.69 1.25
CA ALA A 122 5.40 -9.92 1.18
C ALA A 122 4.55 -10.15 2.42
N GLU A 123 5.06 -9.85 3.60
CA GLU A 123 4.30 -9.98 4.84
C GLU A 123 3.21 -8.91 4.98
N MET A 124 3.50 -7.67 4.56
CA MET A 124 2.52 -6.59 4.48
C MET A 124 1.34 -6.97 3.58
N LEU A 125 1.62 -7.47 2.37
CA LEU A 125 0.57 -7.93 1.45
C LEU A 125 -0.23 -9.11 2.03
N ARG A 126 0.44 -10.09 2.67
CA ARG A 126 -0.22 -11.22 3.34
C ARG A 126 -1.22 -10.76 4.40
N LEU A 127 -0.81 -9.82 5.26
CA LEU A 127 -1.67 -9.25 6.30
C LEU A 127 -2.80 -8.40 5.69
N ASN A 128 -2.51 -7.67 4.61
CA ASN A 128 -3.51 -6.84 3.95
C ASN A 128 -4.61 -7.67 3.25
N ILE A 129 -4.27 -8.86 2.74
CA ILE A 129 -5.24 -9.83 2.22
C ILE A 129 -6.21 -10.27 3.32
N GLN A 130 -5.72 -10.50 4.54
CA GLN A 130 -6.59 -10.85 5.67
C GLN A 130 -7.54 -9.70 6.02
N LYS A 131 -7.08 -8.45 5.94
CA LYS A 131 -7.93 -7.26 6.11
C LYS A 131 -8.97 -7.15 4.99
N ALA A 132 -8.58 -7.39 3.74
CA ALA A 132 -9.50 -7.39 2.59
C ALA A 132 -10.58 -8.46 2.74
N LYS A 133 -10.22 -9.67 3.15
CA LYS A 133 -11.17 -10.76 3.47
C LYS A 133 -12.16 -10.33 4.55
N ALA A 134 -11.69 -9.69 5.61
CA ALA A 134 -12.56 -9.19 6.69
C ALA A 134 -13.54 -8.09 6.22
N LEU A 135 -13.19 -7.32 5.19
CA LEU A 135 -14.07 -6.35 4.53
C LEU A 135 -15.01 -6.97 3.48
N GLY A 136 -14.95 -8.29 3.25
CA GLY A 136 -15.75 -8.97 2.24
C GLY A 136 -15.23 -8.83 0.80
N ILE A 137 -14.00 -8.36 0.61
CA ILE A 137 -13.36 -8.27 -0.71
C ILE A 137 -12.86 -9.68 -1.07
N GLU A 138 -13.60 -10.40 -1.91
CA GLU A 138 -13.28 -11.79 -2.28
C GLU A 138 -12.05 -11.92 -3.21
N ARG A 139 -11.79 -10.89 -4.03
CA ARG A 139 -10.65 -10.87 -4.96
C ARG A 139 -9.96 -9.51 -4.98
N MET A 140 -8.65 -9.50 -4.72
CA MET A 140 -7.83 -8.30 -4.83
C MET A 140 -7.09 -8.27 -6.17
N LEU A 141 -7.28 -7.19 -6.92
CA LEU A 141 -6.38 -6.80 -7.99
C LEU A 141 -5.13 -6.15 -7.41
N VAL A 142 -3.96 -6.66 -7.76
CA VAL A 142 -2.66 -6.04 -7.49
C VAL A 142 -1.88 -5.96 -8.79
N THR A 143 -1.22 -4.84 -9.02
CA THR A 143 -0.46 -4.56 -10.23
C THR A 143 0.98 -4.20 -9.90
N CYS A 144 1.87 -4.36 -10.86
CA CYS A 144 3.23 -3.85 -10.79
C CYS A 144 3.78 -3.64 -12.19
N ASP A 145 4.79 -2.78 -12.32
CA ASP A 145 5.54 -2.67 -13.58
C ASP A 145 6.17 -4.00 -13.97
N GLU A 146 6.25 -4.25 -15.27
CA GLU A 146 6.89 -5.44 -15.82
C GLU A 146 8.37 -5.55 -15.38
N GLY A 147 9.06 -4.43 -15.24
CA GLY A 147 10.44 -4.36 -14.73
C GLY A 147 10.55 -4.57 -13.21
N ASN A 148 9.44 -4.49 -12.46
CA ASN A 148 9.44 -4.59 -11.01
C ASN A 148 9.36 -6.05 -10.54
N THR A 149 10.46 -6.79 -10.75
CA THR A 149 10.57 -8.20 -10.36
C THR A 149 10.37 -8.44 -8.86
N ALA A 150 10.67 -7.46 -8.01
CA ALA A 150 10.50 -7.56 -6.56
C ALA A 150 9.01 -7.59 -6.16
N SER A 151 8.21 -6.68 -6.74
CA SER A 151 6.75 -6.67 -6.56
C SER A 151 6.10 -7.89 -7.18
N GLU A 152 6.51 -8.31 -8.37
CA GLU A 152 6.00 -9.53 -9.00
C GLU A 152 6.21 -10.76 -8.11
N LYS A 153 7.42 -10.96 -7.58
CA LYS A 153 7.70 -12.06 -6.64
C LYS A 153 6.88 -11.96 -5.35
N THR A 154 6.67 -10.75 -4.85
CA THR A 154 5.84 -10.48 -3.67
C THR A 154 4.38 -10.89 -3.89
N ILE A 155 3.83 -10.53 -5.05
CA ILE A 155 2.45 -10.84 -5.44
C ILE A 155 2.27 -12.35 -5.64
N LEU A 156 3.18 -12.99 -6.39
CA LEU A 156 3.14 -14.43 -6.66
C LEU A 156 3.26 -15.25 -5.35
N ARG A 157 4.12 -14.84 -4.42
CA ARG A 157 4.27 -15.50 -3.11
C ARG A 157 3.00 -15.44 -2.26
N ASN A 158 2.16 -14.43 -2.48
CA ASN A 158 0.88 -14.26 -1.82
C ASN A 158 -0.31 -14.82 -2.61
N GLY A 159 -0.05 -15.74 -3.55
CA GLY A 159 -1.09 -16.42 -4.31
C GLY A 159 -1.68 -15.59 -5.45
N GLY A 160 -0.99 -14.54 -5.89
CA GLY A 160 -1.37 -13.80 -7.08
C GLY A 160 -1.32 -14.66 -8.33
N VAL A 161 -2.41 -14.67 -9.08
CA VAL A 161 -2.52 -15.33 -10.39
C VAL A 161 -2.46 -14.27 -11.46
N PHE A 162 -1.48 -14.39 -12.36
CA PHE A 162 -1.32 -13.48 -13.49
C PHE A 162 -2.60 -13.47 -14.36
N GLU A 163 -3.12 -12.29 -14.65
CA GLU A 163 -4.25 -12.10 -15.55
C GLU A 163 -3.75 -11.75 -16.96
N LYS A 164 -3.03 -10.62 -17.07
CA LYS A 164 -2.57 -10.04 -18.33
C LYS A 164 -1.58 -8.91 -18.09
N THR A 165 -0.94 -8.48 -19.18
CA THR A 165 -0.17 -7.24 -19.27
C THR A 165 -1.03 -6.15 -19.92
N ILE A 166 -0.86 -4.89 -19.50
CA ILE A 166 -1.51 -3.71 -20.08
C ILE A 166 -0.50 -2.57 -20.24
N GLU A 167 -0.80 -1.64 -21.15
CA GLU A 167 -0.03 -0.41 -21.35
C GLU A 167 -0.80 0.78 -20.75
N VAL A 168 -0.14 1.57 -19.92
CA VAL A 168 -0.69 2.77 -19.28
C VAL A 168 0.38 3.86 -19.33
N ASP A 169 0.09 4.96 -20.04
CA ASP A 169 0.96 6.14 -20.11
C ASP A 169 2.44 5.84 -20.45
N GLY A 170 2.67 4.83 -21.29
CA GLY A 170 4.00 4.40 -21.72
C GLY A 170 4.70 3.41 -20.77
N ALA A 171 4.04 3.00 -19.69
CA ALA A 171 4.47 1.93 -18.80
C ALA A 171 3.71 0.63 -19.06
N THR A 172 4.47 -0.48 -19.07
CA THR A 172 3.94 -1.84 -19.20
C THR A 172 3.69 -2.42 -17.81
N LEU A 173 2.41 -2.63 -17.46
CA LEU A 173 2.00 -3.13 -16.14
C LEU A 173 1.50 -4.57 -16.23
N LYS A 174 1.91 -5.41 -15.27
CA LYS A 174 1.36 -6.75 -15.05
C LYS A 174 0.23 -6.69 -14.04
N ARG A 175 -0.86 -7.39 -14.34
CA ARG A 175 -2.04 -7.50 -13.48
C ARG A 175 -2.15 -8.90 -12.88
N PHE A 176 -2.44 -8.96 -11.58
CA PHE A 176 -2.62 -10.21 -10.86
C PHE A 176 -3.88 -10.15 -9.99
N TRP A 177 -4.59 -11.27 -9.93
CA TRP A 177 -5.71 -11.46 -9.01
C TRP A 177 -5.30 -12.37 -7.85
N ILE A 178 -5.62 -11.95 -6.63
CA ILE A 178 -5.47 -12.75 -5.42
C ILE A 178 -6.87 -13.07 -4.91
N ASP A 179 -7.18 -14.37 -4.78
CA ASP A 179 -8.42 -14.85 -4.17
C ASP A 179 -8.25 -14.85 -2.64
N THR A 180 -8.91 -13.91 -1.95
CA THR A 180 -8.77 -13.73 -0.50
C THR A 180 -9.53 -14.79 0.28
N SER A 181 -10.52 -15.45 -0.33
CA SER A 181 -11.33 -16.47 0.32
C SER A 181 -10.53 -17.74 0.63
N LYS A 182 -9.49 -18.00 -0.18
CA LYS A 182 -8.58 -19.15 -0.08
C LYS A 182 -7.38 -18.94 0.85
N GLN A 183 -7.25 -17.76 1.45
CA GLN A 183 -6.13 -17.33 2.29
C GLN A 183 -6.49 -17.31 3.78
#